data_AF-A0A350XPV1-F1
#
_entry.id   AF-A0A350XPV1-F1
#
_cell.length_a   1.000
_cell.length_b   1.000
_cell.length_c   1.000
_cell.angle_alpha   90.00
_cell.angle_beta   90.00
_cell.angle_gamma   90.00
#
_symmetry.space_group_name_H-M   'P 1'
#
loop_
_entity.id
_entity.type
_entity.pdbx_description
1 polymer ?
#
loop_
_entity_poly.entity_id
_entity_poly.type
_entity_poly.pdbx_seq_one_letter_code
_entity_poly.pdbx_strand_id
1 'polypeptide(L)'
;LVADGAVEAVAAELERPHEVRGIAARRGAGLVVEALPGMAVPPPGVYAGLVGRDALEAVPAAIRIDGGVGVRVLDADPGFDGSPLRVRFVARMGDEATESAIRLALARQGS
;
A
#
# COMPACT_ATOMS: atom_id res chain seq x y z
N LEU A 1 -7.45 14.46 -5.98
CA LEU A 1 -6.44 13.98 -5.03
C LEU A 1 -6.05 12.51 -5.22
N VAL A 2 -6.96 11.52 -5.01
CA VAL A 2 -6.63 10.09 -5.24
C VAL A 2 -6.19 9.84 -6.69
N ALA A 3 -6.95 10.38 -7.66
CA ALA A 3 -6.63 10.26 -9.09
C ALA A 3 -5.30 10.94 -9.48
N ASP A 4 -4.84 11.92 -8.70
CA ASP A 4 -3.57 12.63 -8.91
C ASP A 4 -2.40 11.92 -8.21
N GLY A 5 -2.68 10.87 -7.43
CA GLY A 5 -1.70 10.16 -6.62
C GLY A 5 -1.18 10.96 -5.41
N ALA A 6 -1.86 12.05 -5.03
CA ALA A 6 -1.54 12.88 -3.87
C ALA A 6 -2.06 12.23 -2.58
N VAL A 7 -1.58 11.02 -2.26
CA VAL A 7 -2.09 10.18 -1.17
C VAL A 7 -1.87 10.80 0.22
N GLU A 8 -0.82 11.61 0.38
CA GLU A 8 -0.55 12.40 1.59
C GLU A 8 -1.62 13.48 1.80
N ALA A 9 -2.03 14.17 0.74
CA ALA A 9 -3.08 15.19 0.81
C ALA A 9 -4.44 14.55 1.11
N VAL A 10 -4.72 13.39 0.51
CA VAL A 10 -5.92 12.58 0.85
C VAL A 10 -5.88 12.21 2.34
N ALA A 11 -4.73 11.80 2.85
CA ALA A 11 -4.59 11.41 4.25
C ALA A 11 -4.86 12.58 5.21
N ALA A 12 -4.36 13.78 4.87
CA ALA A 12 -4.63 14.99 5.64
C ALA A 12 -6.11 15.37 5.63
N GLU A 13 -6.80 15.27 4.49
CA GLU A 13 -8.23 15.57 4.39
C GLU A 13 -9.12 14.55 5.13
N LEU A 14 -8.75 13.28 5.08
CA LEU A 14 -9.53 12.20 5.70
C LEU A 14 -9.14 11.92 7.15
N GLU A 15 -8.11 12.61 7.66
CA GLU A 15 -7.43 12.32 8.94
C GLU A 15 -7.00 10.84 9.06
N ARG A 16 -6.78 10.18 7.92
CA ARG A 16 -6.37 8.77 7.83
C ARG A 16 -5.83 8.44 6.43
N PRO A 17 -4.89 7.49 6.30
CA PRO A 17 -4.39 7.03 4.99
C PRO A 17 -5.51 6.54 4.06
N HIS A 18 -5.36 6.79 2.76
CA HIS A 18 -6.22 6.17 1.74
C HIS A 18 -6.08 4.65 1.81
N GLU A 19 -7.19 3.93 1.81
CA GLU A 19 -7.23 2.47 1.99
C GLU A 19 -7.89 1.80 0.79
N VAL A 20 -7.22 0.78 0.25
CA VAL A 20 -7.79 -0.19 -0.70
C VAL A 20 -7.95 -1.53 -0.01
N ARG A 21 -9.06 -2.22 -0.25
CA ARG A 21 -9.37 -3.55 0.28
C ARG A 21 -9.48 -4.53 -0.87
N GLY A 22 -9.08 -5.77 -0.62
CA GLY A 22 -9.15 -6.82 -1.63
C GLY A 22 -8.73 -8.17 -1.09
N ILE A 23 -8.75 -9.19 -1.95
CA ILE A 23 -8.19 -10.50 -1.65
C ILE A 23 -6.77 -10.53 -2.20
N ALA A 24 -5.81 -10.94 -1.37
CA ALA A 24 -4.43 -11.12 -1.81
C ALA A 24 -4.29 -12.44 -2.57
N ALA A 25 -3.54 -12.41 -3.66
CA ALA A 25 -3.11 -13.59 -4.39
C ALA A 25 -1.60 -13.51 -4.60
N ARG A 26 -0.89 -14.59 -4.29
CA ARG A 26 0.56 -14.67 -4.54
C ARG A 26 0.86 -14.65 -6.03
N ARG A 27 1.83 -13.81 -6.41
CA ARG A 27 2.35 -13.70 -7.78
C ARG A 27 3.86 -13.57 -7.72
N GLY A 28 4.56 -14.67 -8.03
CA GLY A 28 6.02 -14.75 -7.90
C GLY A 28 6.46 -14.52 -6.45
N ALA A 29 7.36 -13.57 -6.24
CA ALA A 29 7.89 -13.20 -4.93
C ALA A 29 7.04 -12.15 -4.16
N GLY A 30 5.91 -11.70 -4.73
CA GLY A 30 5.03 -10.71 -4.12
C GLY A 30 3.57 -11.14 -4.05
N LEU A 31 2.73 -10.22 -3.61
CA LEU A 31 1.28 -10.36 -3.56
C LEU A 31 0.66 -9.37 -4.56
N VAL A 32 -0.49 -9.72 -5.12
CA VAL A 32 -1.36 -8.79 -5.84
C VAL A 32 -2.68 -8.76 -5.10
N VAL A 33 -3.18 -7.56 -4.82
CA VAL A 33 -4.48 -7.33 -4.20
C VAL A 33 -5.42 -6.79 -5.28
N GLU A 34 -6.44 -7.56 -5.60
CA GLU A 34 -7.51 -7.09 -6.48
C GLU A 34 -8.46 -6.22 -5.66
N ALA A 35 -8.50 -4.92 -5.99
CA ALA A 35 -9.34 -3.97 -5.29
C ALA A 35 -10.82 -4.36 -5.41
N LEU A 36 -11.57 -4.28 -4.31
CA LEU A 36 -13.00 -4.49 -4.34
C LEU A 36 -13.69 -3.46 -5.28
N PRO A 37 -14.80 -3.85 -5.94
CA PRO A 37 -15.52 -2.93 -6.83
C PRO A 37 -15.90 -1.62 -6.13
N GLY A 38 -15.73 -0.49 -6.85
CA GLY A 38 -16.06 0.84 -6.37
C GLY A 38 -14.99 1.52 -5.51
N MET A 39 -13.86 0.85 -5.24
CA MET A 39 -12.74 1.49 -4.56
C MET A 39 -11.89 2.31 -5.53
N ALA A 40 -11.60 3.56 -5.16
CA ALA A 40 -10.65 4.37 -5.91
C ALA A 40 -9.22 3.84 -5.67
N VAL A 41 -8.50 3.54 -6.75
CA VAL A 41 -7.09 3.16 -6.71
C VAL A 41 -6.26 4.35 -7.19
N PRO A 42 -5.15 4.70 -6.52
CA PRO A 42 -4.22 5.72 -7.02
C PRO A 42 -3.72 5.39 -8.44
N PRO A 43 -3.23 6.38 -9.20
CA PRO A 43 -2.68 6.15 -10.53
C PRO A 43 -1.44 5.23 -10.49
N PRO A 44 -0.97 4.73 -11.66
CA PRO A 44 0.25 3.94 -11.74
C PRO A 44 1.46 4.61 -11.09
N GLY A 45 2.29 3.80 -10.43
CA GLY A 45 3.49 4.26 -9.73
C GLY A 45 3.86 3.41 -8.51
N VAL A 46 4.90 3.85 -7.79
CA VAL A 46 5.36 3.22 -6.55
C VAL A 46 4.92 4.05 -5.35
N TYR A 47 4.49 3.37 -4.29
CA TYR A 47 4.01 3.97 -3.06
C TYR A 47 4.60 3.26 -1.85
N ALA A 48 4.87 4.03 -0.80
CA ALA A 48 5.08 3.51 0.54
C ALA A 48 3.73 3.29 1.20
N GLY A 49 3.56 2.19 1.93
CA GLY A 49 2.33 1.94 2.65
C GLY A 49 2.41 0.84 3.69
N LEU A 50 1.25 0.56 4.25
CA LEU A 50 1.03 -0.50 5.23
C LEU A 50 0.05 -1.51 4.67
N VAL A 51 0.29 -2.80 4.88
CA VAL A 51 -0.61 -3.87 4.48
C VAL A 51 -0.88 -4.83 5.62
N GLY A 52 -2.13 -5.25 5.78
CA GLY A 52 -2.51 -6.25 6.79
C GLY A 52 -4.00 -6.56 6.76
N ARG A 53 -4.43 -7.57 7.52
CA ARG A 53 -5.87 -7.91 7.66
C ARG A 53 -6.62 -6.82 8.44
N ASP A 54 -5.92 -6.18 9.39
CA ASP A 54 -6.40 -5.07 10.20
C ASP A 54 -5.28 -4.07 10.57
N ALA A 55 -5.54 -3.20 11.54
CA ALA A 55 -4.58 -2.19 12.00
C ALA A 55 -3.44 -2.77 12.86
N LEU A 56 -3.68 -3.86 13.58
CA LEU A 56 -2.71 -4.50 14.49
C LEU A 56 -1.70 -5.35 13.72
N GLU A 57 -2.13 -5.93 12.60
CA GLU A 57 -1.30 -6.76 11.73
C GLU A 57 -0.70 -5.99 10.54
N ALA A 58 -0.83 -4.67 10.53
CA ALA A 58 -0.33 -3.83 9.47
C ALA A 58 1.20 -3.81 9.46
N VAL A 59 1.80 -4.30 8.38
CA VAL A 59 3.26 -4.32 8.18
C VAL A 59 3.68 -3.38 7.04
N PRO A 60 4.91 -2.83 7.08
CA PRO A 60 5.49 -2.05 5.99
C PRO A 60 5.50 -2.78 4.65
N ALA A 61 5.10 -2.08 3.59
CA ALA A 61 5.13 -2.60 2.23
C ALA A 61 5.51 -1.54 1.20
N ALA A 62 6.15 -2.01 0.13
CA ALA A 62 6.20 -1.31 -1.15
C ALA A 62 4.96 -1.69 -1.97
N ILE A 63 4.21 -0.70 -2.43
CA ILE A 63 3.02 -0.89 -3.24
C ILE A 63 3.32 -0.38 -4.65
N ARG A 64 3.14 -1.22 -5.66
CA ARG A 64 3.26 -0.86 -7.07
C ARG A 64 1.89 -0.96 -7.73
N ILE A 65 1.46 0.12 -8.37
CA ILE A 65 0.24 0.14 -9.17
C ILE A 65 0.61 -0.01 -10.65
N ASP A 66 0.20 -1.13 -11.24
CA ASP A 66 0.34 -1.43 -12.68
C ASP A 66 -0.77 -2.40 -13.12
N GLY A 67 -1.89 -1.86 -13.58
CA GLY A 67 -3.10 -2.66 -13.89
C GLY A 67 -3.79 -3.32 -12.67
N GLY A 68 -3.24 -3.16 -11.46
CA GLY A 68 -3.73 -3.68 -10.18
C GLY A 68 -2.87 -3.21 -9.00
N VAL A 69 -3.17 -3.65 -7.77
CA VAL A 69 -2.40 -3.28 -6.57
C VAL A 69 -1.37 -4.35 -6.23
N GLY A 70 -0.16 -4.23 -6.77
CA GLY A 70 0.97 -5.08 -6.42
C GLY A 70 1.54 -4.69 -5.06
N VAL A 71 1.75 -5.67 -4.18
CA VAL A 71 2.24 -5.47 -2.82
C VAL A 71 3.48 -6.34 -2.60
N ARG A 72 4.56 -5.70 -2.13
CA ARG A 72 5.77 -6.36 -1.65
C ARG A 72 5.99 -6.00 -0.19
N VAL A 73 5.72 -6.97 0.69
CA VAL A 73 6.01 -6.85 2.13
C VAL A 73 7.52 -6.73 2.32
N LEU A 74 7.96 -5.80 3.18
CA LEU A 74 9.37 -5.53 3.40
C LEU A 74 9.98 -6.39 4.50
N ASP A 75 9.15 -6.94 5.38
CA ASP A 75 9.56 -7.84 6.46
C ASP A 75 9.18 -9.30 6.10
N ALA A 76 9.30 -10.21 7.08
CA ALA A 76 8.90 -11.60 6.88
C ALA A 76 7.42 -11.69 6.46
N ASP A 77 7.14 -12.37 5.34
CA ASP A 77 5.78 -12.57 4.83
C ASP A 77 4.95 -13.35 5.87
N PRO A 78 3.90 -12.74 6.45
CA PRO A 78 3.11 -13.37 7.50
C PRO A 78 2.07 -14.38 6.97
N GLY A 79 2.09 -14.67 5.66
CA GLY A 79 1.19 -15.66 5.06
C GLY A 79 -0.14 -15.06 4.62
N PHE A 80 -0.10 -13.93 3.92
CA PHE A 80 -1.31 -13.23 3.49
C PHE A 80 -2.00 -13.81 2.23
N ASP A 81 -1.44 -14.83 1.60
CA ASP A 81 -1.99 -15.43 0.39
C ASP A 81 -3.42 -15.95 0.62
N GLY A 82 -4.35 -15.60 -0.27
CA GLY A 82 -5.78 -15.90 -0.15
C GLY A 82 -6.53 -15.11 0.94
N SER A 83 -5.87 -14.22 1.67
CA SER A 83 -6.49 -13.47 2.78
C SER A 83 -7.09 -12.13 2.32
N PRO A 84 -8.15 -11.64 2.99
CA PRO A 84 -8.61 -10.28 2.83
C PRO A 84 -7.59 -9.30 3.42
N LEU A 85 -7.10 -8.37 2.61
CA LEU A 85 -6.12 -7.36 3.02
C LEU A 85 -6.65 -5.94 2.89
N ARG A 86 -6.11 -5.07 3.74
CA ARG A 86 -6.18 -3.62 3.67
C ARG A 86 -4.81 -3.09 3.28
N VAL A 87 -4.76 -2.32 2.21
CA VAL A 87 -3.57 -1.64 1.70
C VAL A 87 -3.75 -0.14 1.96
N ARG A 88 -2.97 0.41 2.87
CA ARG A 88 -2.99 1.83 3.26
C ARG A 88 -1.82 2.57 2.61
N PHE A 89 -2.14 3.56 1.77
CA PHE A 89 -1.15 4.36 1.05
C PHE A 89 -0.70 5.52 1.92
N VAL A 90 0.61 5.62 2.13
CA VAL A 90 1.22 6.65 2.98
C VAL A 90 1.84 7.75 2.13
N ALA A 91 2.67 7.38 1.16
CA ALA A 91 3.39 8.35 0.35
C ALA A 91 3.60 7.86 -1.08
N ARG A 92 3.59 8.78 -2.04
CA ARG A 92 4.02 8.47 -3.41
C ARG A 92 5.54 8.52 -3.48
N MET A 93 6.13 7.52 -4.12
CA MET A 93 7.57 7.35 -4.25
C MET A 93 8.00 7.47 -5.72
N GLY A 94 9.27 7.78 -5.95
CA GLY A 94 9.87 7.61 -7.28
C GLY A 94 10.03 6.13 -7.64
N ASP A 95 10.15 5.83 -8.93
CA ASP A 95 10.23 4.45 -9.42
C ASP A 95 11.47 3.68 -8.89
N GLU A 96 12.52 4.42 -8.52
CA GLU A 96 13.78 3.89 -7.95
C GLU A 96 13.78 3.83 -6.41
N ALA A 97 12.61 3.90 -5.77
CA ALA A 97 12.54 3.93 -4.31
C ALA A 97 13.15 2.67 -3.66
N THR A 98 14.18 2.90 -2.84
CA THR A 98 14.82 1.86 -2.04
C THR A 98 13.97 1.49 -0.83
N GLU A 99 14.22 0.32 -0.24
CA GLU A 99 13.54 -0.10 0.99
C GLU A 99 13.75 0.91 2.13
N SER A 100 14.97 1.45 2.28
CA SER A 100 15.29 2.47 3.27
C SER A 100 14.45 3.74 3.08
N ALA A 101 14.23 4.17 1.83
CA ALA A 101 13.38 5.33 1.53
C ALA A 101 11.91 5.09 1.93
N ILE A 102 11.40 3.87 1.71
CA ILE A 102 10.04 3.48 2.12
C ILE A 102 9.91 3.48 3.64
N ARG A 103 10.86 2.86 4.36
CA ARG A 103 10.85 2.85 5.83
C ARG A 103 10.92 4.27 6.41
N LEU A 104 11.75 5.15 5.83
CA LEU A 104 11.84 6.55 6.23
C LEU A 104 10.53 7.31 6.02
N ALA A 105 9.84 7.08 4.89
CA ALA A 105 8.56 7.70 4.61
C ALA A 105 7.48 7.29 5.63
N LEU A 106 7.46 6.01 6.02
CA LEU A 106 6.53 5.48 7.02
C LEU A 106 6.77 6.05 8.42
N ALA A 107 8.04 6.19 8.84
CA ALA A 107 8.39 6.71 10.16
C ALA A 107 7.90 8.16 10.38
N ARG A 108 7.84 8.97 9.32
CA ARG A 108 7.40 10.38 9.37
C ARG A 108 5.91 10.57 9.65
N GLN A 109 5.08 9.53 9.51
CA GLN A 109 3.65 9.59 9.79
C GLN A 109 3.28 9.29 11.26
N GLY A 110 4.21 8.73 12.03
CA GLY A 110 3.99 8.33 13.44
C GLY A 110 4.63 9.25 14.48
N SER A 111 5.22 10.38 14.06
CA SER A 111 5.78 11.43 14.93
C SER A 111 4.83 12.62 14.98
#